data_AF-A0A7K9J8C8-F1
#
_entry.id   AF-A0A7K9J8C8-F1
#
_cell.length_a   1.000
_cell.length_b   1.000
_cell.length_c   1.000
_cell.angle_alpha   90.00
_cell.angle_beta   90.00
_cell.angle_gamma   90.00
#
_symmetry.space_group_name_H-M   'P 1'
#
loop_
_entity.id
_entity.type
_entity.pdbx_description
1 polymer ?
#
loop_
_entity_poly.entity_id
_entity_poly.type
_entity_poly.pdbx_seq_one_letter_code
_entity_poly.pdbx_strand_id
1 'polypeptide(L)'
;DDELQTDGNRSGHFQNGELGLVPTTEDVIRVIAAQLAEIGDQLDKEVHARVVNDLVLHFLNENLSKEEITLHMSRVVRKLAESVPSDIQQEKAMLTLAMLLTKKIVNSVPSLLHRVFNVTVNYMNQQLHDYIVEMVSA
;
A
#
# COMPACT_ATOMS: atom_id res chain seq x y z
N ASP A 1 -20.14 -13.07 26.43
CA ASP A 1 -19.93 -11.67 26.81
C ASP A 1 -18.94 -11.56 27.94
N ASP A 2 -17.66 -11.58 27.57
CA ASP A 2 -16.57 -11.07 28.42
C ASP A 2 -15.84 -10.05 27.54
N GLU A 3 -16.41 -8.86 27.42
CA GLU A 3 -15.73 -7.71 26.83
C GLU A 3 -14.67 -7.24 27.82
N LEU A 4 -13.44 -7.75 27.64
CA LEU A 4 -12.28 -7.20 28.31
C LEU A 4 -12.06 -5.76 27.79
N GLN A 5 -12.42 -4.80 28.64
CA GLN A 5 -12.01 -3.41 28.48
C GLN A 5 -10.49 -3.35 28.30
N THR A 6 -10.05 -2.79 27.18
CA THR A 6 -8.67 -2.34 27.03
C THR A 6 -8.57 -1.00 27.76
N ASP A 7 -7.97 -1.00 28.95
CA ASP A 7 -7.64 0.22 29.66
C ASP A 7 -6.73 1.07 28.76
N GLY A 8 -7.33 2.11 28.20
CA GLY A 8 -6.69 3.02 27.26
C GLY A 8 -5.59 3.78 27.98
N ASN A 9 -4.35 3.39 27.73
CA ASN A 9 -3.20 3.97 28.41
C ASN A 9 -3.05 5.45 28.02
N ARG A 10 -3.54 6.32 28.90
CA ARG A 10 -3.40 7.78 28.84
C ARG A 10 -2.11 8.18 29.56
N SER A 11 -0.96 7.71 29.07
CA SER A 11 0.34 8.09 29.60
C SER A 11 0.98 9.13 28.69
N GLY A 12 1.13 10.35 29.20
CA GLY A 12 1.79 11.46 28.52
C GLY A 12 3.20 11.06 28.11
N HIS A 13 3.49 11.20 26.82
CA HIS A 13 4.74 10.79 26.19
C HIS A 13 5.88 11.70 26.66
N PHE A 14 6.53 11.33 27.76
CA PHE A 14 7.86 11.82 28.09
C PHE A 14 8.88 10.84 27.53
N GLN A 15 9.36 11.11 26.32
CA GLN A 15 10.57 10.48 25.79
C GLN A 15 11.76 10.96 26.61
N ASN A 16 12.15 10.17 27.61
CA ASN A 16 13.51 10.16 28.12
C ASN A 16 13.72 8.85 28.90
N GLY A 17 14.53 7.95 28.34
CA GLY A 17 14.90 6.72 29.02
C GLY A 17 15.11 5.58 28.05
N GLU A 18 16.32 5.49 27.55
CA GLU A 18 16.92 4.36 26.86
C GLU A 18 16.63 3.05 27.62
N LEU A 19 15.69 2.26 27.11
CA LEU A 19 15.46 0.88 27.52
C LEU A 19 15.43 0.07 26.23
N GLY A 20 16.29 -0.95 26.14
CA GLY A 20 16.41 -1.85 25.01
C GLY A 20 15.10 -2.57 24.73
N LEU A 21 14.21 -1.90 24.01
CA LEU A 21 12.93 -2.42 23.57
C LEU A 21 13.15 -3.09 22.23
N VAL A 22 12.84 -4.39 22.18
CA VAL A 22 12.63 -5.07 20.90
C VAL A 22 11.62 -4.22 20.11
N PRO A 23 11.91 -3.88 18.83
CA PRO A 23 11.03 -3.06 18.03
C PRO A 23 9.61 -3.63 18.07
N THR A 24 8.62 -2.78 18.34
CA THR A 24 7.23 -3.22 18.23
C THR A 24 6.90 -3.45 16.75
N THR A 25 5.91 -4.30 16.46
CA THR A 25 5.45 -4.50 15.07
C THR A 25 5.03 -3.17 14.42
N GLU A 26 4.52 -2.21 15.20
CA GLU A 26 4.17 -0.88 14.72
C GLU A 26 5.40 -0.06 14.30
N ASP A 27 6.52 -0.18 15.01
CA ASP A 27 7.79 0.46 14.64
C ASP A 27 8.30 -0.08 13.30
N VAL A 28 8.25 -1.40 13.12
CA VAL A 28 8.65 -2.07 11.87
C VAL A 28 7.76 -1.59 10.71
N ILE A 29 6.45 -1.55 10.90
CA ILE A 29 5.50 -1.05 9.90
C ILE A 29 5.79 0.41 9.53
N ARG A 30 6.12 1.28 10.50
CA ARG A 30 6.47 2.68 10.23
C ARG A 30 7.72 2.80 9.37
N VAL A 31 8.77 2.03 9.66
CA VAL A 31 10.01 2.02 8.88
C VAL A 31 9.73 1.56 7.45
N ILE A 32 8.99 0.46 7.29
CA ILE A 32 8.58 -0.05 5.97
C ILE A 32 7.77 1.01 5.21
N ALA A 33 6.79 1.65 5.86
CA ALA A 33 5.97 2.68 5.22
C ALA A 33 6.81 3.87 4.75
N ALA A 34 7.80 4.30 5.54
CA ALA A 34 8.72 5.37 5.14
C ALA A 34 9.57 4.98 3.92
N GLN A 35 10.10 3.75 3.89
CA GLN A 35 10.85 3.25 2.73
C GLN A 35 9.98 3.15 1.47
N LEU A 36 8.75 2.66 1.60
CA LEU A 36 7.81 2.58 0.48
C LEU A 36 7.39 3.98 -0.01
N ALA A 37 7.30 4.96 0.88
CA ALA A 37 7.03 6.34 0.50
C ALA A 37 8.19 6.95 -0.30
N GLU A 38 9.44 6.74 0.13
CA GLU A 38 10.62 7.23 -0.58
C GLU A 38 10.72 6.65 -2.00
N ILE A 39 10.55 5.33 -2.15
CA ILE A 39 10.51 4.68 -3.46
C ILE A 39 9.30 5.17 -4.26
N GLY A 40 8.15 5.35 -3.61
CA GLY A 40 6.94 5.86 -4.24
C GLY A 40 7.13 7.25 -4.85
N ASP A 41 7.85 8.13 -4.16
CA ASP A 41 8.16 9.47 -4.66
C ASP A 41 9.16 9.43 -5.83
N GLN A 42 10.06 8.43 -5.87
CA GLN A 42 10.93 8.20 -7.03
C GLN A 42 10.13 7.70 -8.24
N LEU A 43 9.24 6.73 -8.04
CA LEU A 43 8.40 6.13 -9.09
C LEU A 43 7.25 7.04 -9.54
N ASP A 44 6.89 8.05 -8.75
CA ASP A 44 5.84 9.02 -9.07
C ASP A 44 6.01 9.66 -10.45
N LYS A 45 7.28 9.89 -10.82
CA LYS A 45 7.70 10.48 -12.10
C LYS A 45 7.43 9.58 -13.30
N GLU A 46 7.39 8.26 -13.10
CA GLU A 46 7.13 7.27 -14.16
C GLU A 46 5.62 7.07 -14.39
N VAL A 47 4.81 7.33 -13.37
CA VAL A 47 3.35 7.15 -13.43
C VAL A 47 2.67 8.32 -14.12
N HIS A 48 2.35 8.12 -15.40
CA HIS A 48 1.66 9.10 -16.23
C HIS A 48 0.21 9.31 -15.78
N ALA A 49 -0.26 10.57 -15.79
CA ALA A 49 -1.64 10.93 -15.42
C ALA A 49 -2.70 10.17 -16.23
N ARG A 50 -2.39 9.81 -17.49
CA ARG A 50 -3.27 9.00 -18.34
C ARG A 50 -3.56 7.62 -17.74
N VAL A 51 -2.56 6.96 -17.16
CA VAL A 51 -2.72 5.63 -16.54
C VAL A 51 -3.63 5.71 -15.32
N VAL A 52 -3.46 6.76 -14.52
CA VAL A 52 -4.31 7.00 -13.33
C VAL A 52 -5.75 7.28 -13.76
N ASN A 53 -5.96 8.13 -14.76
CA ASN A 53 -7.31 8.47 -15.23
C ASN A 53 -8.04 7.24 -15.81
N ASP A 54 -7.36 6.43 -16.61
CA ASP A 54 -7.94 5.17 -17.12
C ASP A 54 -8.34 4.24 -15.96
N LEU A 55 -7.51 4.14 -14.93
CA LEU A 55 -7.79 3.32 -13.74
C LEU A 55 -8.97 3.89 -12.94
N VAL A 56 -9.04 5.22 -12.76
CA VAL A 56 -10.19 5.92 -12.15
C VAL A 56 -11.49 5.57 -12.87
N LEU A 57 -11.50 5.60 -14.21
CA LEU A 57 -12.70 5.25 -14.99
C LEU A 57 -13.15 3.80 -14.74
N HIS A 58 -12.22 2.85 -14.59
CA HIS A 58 -12.55 1.47 -14.23
C HIS A 58 -13.10 1.37 -12.80
N PHE A 59 -12.53 2.11 -11.84
CA PHE A 59 -13.01 2.15 -10.47
C PHE A 59 -14.36 2.86 -10.31
N LEU A 60 -14.73 3.75 -11.21
CA LEU A 60 -16.06 4.38 -11.23
C LEU A 60 -17.13 3.45 -11.85
N ASN A 61 -16.72 2.44 -12.64
CA ASN A 61 -17.66 1.52 -13.24
C ASN A 61 -18.19 0.51 -12.20
N GLU A 62 -19.40 0.75 -11.69
CA GLU A 62 -20.05 -0.13 -10.71
C GLU A 62 -20.42 -1.52 -11.27
N ASN A 63 -20.47 -1.67 -12.59
CA ASN A 63 -20.77 -2.95 -13.22
C ASN A 63 -19.59 -3.94 -13.17
N LEU A 64 -18.38 -3.45 -12.90
CA LEU A 64 -17.20 -4.31 -12.77
C LEU A 64 -17.13 -4.94 -11.39
N SER A 65 -16.96 -6.26 -11.37
CA SER A 65 -16.70 -7.02 -10.15
C SER A 65 -15.36 -6.64 -9.51
N LYS A 66 -15.17 -7.00 -8.24
CA LYS A 66 -13.91 -6.74 -7.53
C LYS A 66 -12.76 -7.48 -8.20
N GLU A 67 -13.00 -8.68 -8.70
CA GLU A 67 -12.03 -9.55 -9.35
C GLU A 67 -11.57 -8.96 -10.69
N GLU A 68 -12.49 -8.45 -11.50
CA GLU A 68 -12.17 -7.79 -12.77
C GLU A 68 -11.32 -6.53 -12.56
N ILE A 69 -11.66 -5.71 -11.57
CA ILE A 69 -10.88 -4.51 -11.23
C ILE A 69 -9.52 -4.90 -10.65
N THR A 70 -9.46 -5.93 -9.80
CA THR A 70 -8.20 -6.47 -9.25
C THR A 70 -7.28 -6.95 -10.37
N LEU A 71 -7.82 -7.66 -11.36
CA LEU A 71 -7.08 -8.11 -12.54
C LEU A 71 -6.58 -6.93 -13.37
N HIS A 72 -7.41 -5.90 -13.56
CA HIS A 72 -7.01 -4.70 -14.28
C HIS A 72 -5.89 -3.94 -13.54
N MET A 73 -6.03 -3.74 -12.23
CA MET A 73 -4.99 -3.17 -11.36
C MET A 73 -3.68 -3.95 -11.47
N SER A 74 -3.73 -5.29 -11.39
CA SER A 74 -2.57 -6.17 -11.53
C SER A 74 -1.83 -5.98 -12.85
N ARG A 75 -2.58 -5.88 -13.96
CA ARG A 75 -2.00 -5.63 -15.30
C ARG A 75 -1.32 -4.26 -15.38
N VAL A 76 -1.92 -3.22 -14.81
CA VAL A 76 -1.36 -1.87 -14.79
C VAL A 76 -0.08 -1.84 -13.95
N VAL A 77 -0.12 -2.40 -12.74
CA VAL A 77 1.05 -2.47 -11.83
C VAL A 77 2.20 -3.24 -12.49
N ARG A 78 1.93 -4.38 -13.11
CA ARG A 78 2.95 -5.17 -13.81
C ARG A 78 3.61 -4.40 -14.95
N LYS A 79 2.81 -3.74 -15.80
CA LYS A 79 3.32 -2.92 -16.90
C LYS A 79 4.17 -1.75 -16.44
N LEU A 80 3.80 -1.12 -15.32
CA LEU A 80 4.60 -0.06 -14.72
C LEU A 80 5.88 -0.63 -14.09
N ALA A 81 5.82 -1.79 -13.43
CA ALA A 81 6.99 -2.42 -12.85
C ALA A 81 8.04 -2.82 -13.91
N GLU A 82 7.62 -3.09 -15.15
CA GLU A 82 8.52 -3.34 -16.28
C GLU A 82 9.33 -2.10 -16.71
N SER A 83 8.88 -0.89 -16.39
CA SER A 83 9.65 0.34 -16.67
C SER A 83 10.61 0.74 -15.55
N VAL A 84 10.48 0.10 -14.38
CA VAL A 84 11.31 0.41 -13.20
C VAL A 84 12.73 -0.10 -13.40
N PRO A 85 13.77 0.68 -13.01
CA PRO A 85 15.16 0.24 -13.08
C PRO A 85 15.42 -1.07 -12.31
N SER A 86 16.30 -1.92 -12.85
CA SER A 86 16.61 -3.26 -12.29
C SER A 86 17.30 -3.25 -10.91
N ASP A 87 17.63 -2.08 -10.37
CA ASP A 87 18.10 -1.86 -8.99
C ASP A 87 17.02 -2.29 -7.97
N ILE A 88 15.77 -1.93 -8.24
CA ILE A 88 14.66 -2.17 -7.31
C ILE A 88 14.12 -3.59 -7.53
N GLN A 89 14.04 -4.37 -6.44
CA GLN A 89 13.39 -5.70 -6.47
C GLN A 89 11.96 -5.59 -7.03
N GLN A 90 11.60 -6.52 -7.91
CA GLN A 90 10.35 -6.43 -8.66
C GLN A 90 9.11 -6.42 -7.75
N GLU A 91 9.08 -7.24 -6.71
CA GLU A 91 8.01 -7.31 -5.72
C GLU A 91 7.88 -6.00 -4.95
N LYS A 92 9.01 -5.40 -4.56
CA LYS A 92 9.06 -4.09 -3.89
C LYS A 92 8.52 -2.98 -4.80
N ALA A 93 8.91 -3.00 -6.08
CA ALA A 93 8.41 -2.06 -7.08
C ALA A 93 6.90 -2.23 -7.28
N MET A 94 6.41 -3.46 -7.47
CA MET A 94 4.99 -3.76 -7.62
C MET A 94 4.17 -3.32 -6.40
N LEU A 95 4.64 -3.62 -5.20
CA LEU A 95 4.00 -3.19 -3.94
C LEU A 95 3.89 -1.66 -3.89
N THR A 96 5.01 -0.98 -4.12
CA THR A 96 5.08 0.48 -4.07
C THR A 96 4.19 1.12 -5.13
N LEU A 97 4.20 0.61 -6.36
CA LEU A 97 3.34 1.09 -7.44
C LEU A 97 1.86 0.91 -7.12
N ALA A 98 1.48 -0.22 -6.52
CA ALA A 98 0.09 -0.44 -6.10
C ALA A 98 -0.37 0.58 -5.04
N MET A 99 0.48 0.88 -4.05
CA MET A 99 0.20 1.91 -3.04
C MET A 99 0.17 3.31 -3.64
N LEU A 100 1.11 3.63 -4.53
CA LEU A 100 1.20 4.91 -5.22
C LEU A 100 -0.05 5.17 -6.09
N LEU A 101 -0.47 4.19 -6.90
CA LEU A 101 -1.69 4.28 -7.70
C LEU A 101 -2.92 4.49 -6.82
N THR A 102 -3.02 3.76 -5.71
CA THR A 102 -4.08 3.94 -4.70
C THR A 102 -4.12 5.38 -4.20
N LYS A 103 -2.98 5.91 -3.75
CA LYS A 103 -2.84 7.29 -3.29
C LYS A 103 -3.27 8.29 -4.37
N LYS A 104 -2.82 8.12 -5.61
CA LYS A 104 -3.18 9.02 -6.73
C LYS A 104 -4.68 9.01 -7.04
N ILE A 105 -5.30 7.83 -7.09
CA ILE A 105 -6.75 7.70 -7.35
C ILE A 105 -7.55 8.36 -6.24
N VAL A 106 -7.23 8.07 -4.97
CA VAL A 106 -7.94 8.62 -3.82
C VAL A 106 -7.80 10.14 -3.74
N ASN A 107 -6.61 10.67 -4.01
CA ASN A 107 -6.39 12.12 -4.04
C ASN A 107 -7.16 12.82 -5.17
N SER A 108 -7.40 12.11 -6.28
CA SER A 108 -8.16 12.64 -7.42
C SER A 108 -9.67 12.51 -7.22
N VAL A 109 -10.11 11.38 -6.66
CA VAL A 109 -11.53 11.02 -6.46
C VAL A 109 -11.69 10.39 -5.06
N PRO A 110 -11.87 11.20 -4.01
CA PRO A 110 -11.90 10.70 -2.62
C PRO A 110 -13.03 9.71 -2.32
N SER A 111 -14.15 9.78 -3.06
CA SER A 111 -15.29 8.85 -2.92
C SER A 111 -14.93 7.40 -3.23
N LEU A 112 -13.83 7.16 -3.95
CA LEU A 112 -13.36 5.82 -4.28
C LEU A 112 -12.50 5.16 -3.19
N LEU A 113 -12.17 5.86 -2.11
CA LEU A 113 -11.26 5.38 -1.05
C LEU A 113 -11.55 3.96 -0.61
N HIS A 114 -12.78 3.67 -0.20
CA HIS A 114 -13.15 2.34 0.29
C HIS A 114 -13.03 1.26 -0.80
N ARG A 115 -13.40 1.57 -2.06
CA ARG A 115 -13.36 0.60 -3.16
C ARG A 115 -11.92 0.31 -3.58
N VAL A 116 -11.14 1.36 -3.78
CA VAL A 116 -9.73 1.28 -4.22
C VAL A 116 -8.89 0.60 -3.17
N PHE A 117 -9.04 0.98 -1.89
CA PHE A 117 -8.31 0.36 -0.80
C PHE A 117 -8.54 -1.16 -0.74
N ASN A 118 -9.80 -1.61 -0.80
CA ASN A 118 -10.12 -3.04 -0.77
C ASN A 118 -9.55 -3.80 -1.97
N VAL A 119 -9.63 -3.23 -3.18
CA VAL A 119 -9.06 -3.86 -4.37
C VAL A 119 -7.54 -3.94 -4.28
N THR A 120 -6.88 -2.88 -3.81
CA THR A 120 -5.43 -2.84 -3.63
C THR A 120 -4.96 -3.87 -2.60
N VAL A 121 -5.62 -3.94 -1.44
CA VAL A 121 -5.29 -4.94 -0.41
C VAL A 121 -5.55 -6.36 -0.92
N ASN A 122 -6.65 -6.57 -1.65
CA ASN A 122 -6.94 -7.86 -2.26
C ASN A 122 -5.86 -8.26 -3.29
N TYR A 123 -5.43 -7.32 -4.14
CA TYR A 123 -4.31 -7.52 -5.06
C TYR A 123 -3.03 -7.91 -4.31
N MET A 124 -2.67 -7.17 -3.26
CA MET A 124 -1.48 -7.45 -2.44
C MET A 124 -1.54 -8.84 -1.81
N ASN A 125 -2.69 -9.22 -1.23
CA ASN A 125 -2.89 -10.54 -0.65
C ASN A 125 -2.84 -11.67 -1.69
N GLN A 126 -3.18 -11.40 -2.96
CA GLN A 126 -3.16 -12.41 -4.01
C GLN A 126 -1.79 -12.55 -4.70
N GLN A 127 -1.00 -11.48 -4.77
CA GLN A 127 0.20 -11.41 -5.61
C GLN A 127 1.49 -11.15 -4.84
N LEU A 128 1.39 -10.61 -3.62
CA LEU A 128 2.53 -10.13 -2.83
C LEU A 128 2.49 -10.66 -1.39
N HIS A 129 1.65 -11.65 -1.08
CA HIS A 129 1.46 -12.13 0.28
C HIS A 129 2.76 -12.61 0.92
N ASP A 130 3.46 -13.53 0.26
CA ASP A 130 4.69 -14.11 0.79
C ASP A 130 5.76 -13.02 0.98
N TYR A 131 5.88 -12.09 0.04
CA TYR A 131 6.79 -10.96 0.12
C TYR A 131 6.47 -10.04 1.30
N ILE A 132 5.19 -9.70 1.52
CA ILE A 132 4.77 -8.86 2.64
C ILE A 132 5.02 -9.57 3.97
N VAL A 133 4.75 -10.88 4.05
CA VAL A 133 5.00 -11.69 5.25
C VAL A 133 6.50 -11.73 5.57
N GLU A 134 7.35 -11.96 4.57
CA GLU A 134 8.81 -11.92 4.72
C GLU A 134 9.29 -10.53 5.18
N MET A 135 8.79 -9.47 4.55
CA MET A 135 9.16 -8.09 4.86
C MET A 135 8.77 -7.67 6.29
N VAL A 136 7.65 -8.16 6.82
CA VAL A 136 7.18 -7.85 8.19
C VAL A 136 7.85 -8.75 9.23
N SER A 137 8.37 -9.91 8.83
CA SER A 137 9.02 -10.87 9.72
C SER A 137 10.53 -10.69 9.84
N ALA A 138 11.12 -9.80 9.03
CA ALA A 138 12.55 -9.45 9.02
C ALA A 138 12.89 -8.39 10.06
#